data_AF-A0A260BEQ9-F1
#
_entry.id   AF-A0A260BEQ9-F1
#
_cell.length_a   1.000
_cell.length_b   1.000
_cell.length_c   1.000
_cell.angle_alpha   90.00
_cell.angle_beta   90.00
_cell.angle_gamma   90.00
#
_symmetry.space_group_name_H-M   'P 1'
#
loop_
_entity.id
_entity.type
_entity.pdbx_description
1 polymer ?
#
loop_
_entity_poly.entity_id
_entity_poly.type
_entity_poly.pdbx_seq_one_letter_code
_entity_poly.pdbx_strand_id
1 'polypeptide(L)'
;MGTTSSLRIDDDLYDAAKVAGSAASRSAAQQIAHWALIGREMELSHRVSARDIADVLAGKARYDDLTPHRQAVARAEWTEQIELATDSLDFESEFTAEGRSYVESDEHGNVEWSKDR
;
A
#
# COMPACT_ATOMS: atom_id res chain seq x y z
N MET A 1 10.55 -31.34 5.57
CA MET A 1 10.95 -30.34 4.55
C MET A 1 9.83 -29.32 4.49
N GLY A 2 10.12 -28.04 4.70
CA GLY A 2 9.09 -27.00 4.59
C GLY A 2 8.64 -26.86 3.13
N THR A 3 7.34 -26.79 2.92
CA THR A 3 6.74 -26.53 1.60
C THR A 3 6.99 -25.07 1.22
N THR A 4 7.62 -24.82 0.07
CA THR A 4 7.82 -23.48 -0.48
C THR A 4 6.68 -23.14 -1.44
N SER A 5 5.99 -22.02 -1.18
CA SER A 5 4.98 -21.48 -2.10
C SER A 5 5.58 -20.34 -2.93
N SER A 6 5.19 -20.23 -4.21
CA SER A 6 5.58 -19.11 -5.07
C SER A 6 4.68 -17.90 -4.82
N LEU A 7 5.28 -16.74 -4.60
CA LEU A 7 4.60 -15.44 -4.46
C LEU A 7 5.08 -14.52 -5.58
N ARG A 8 4.16 -13.78 -6.21
CA ARG A 8 4.52 -12.65 -7.08
C ARG A 8 4.80 -11.43 -6.20
N ILE A 9 5.91 -10.75 -6.47
CA ILE A 9 6.36 -9.60 -5.71
C ILE A 9 6.59 -8.47 -6.70
N ASP A 10 6.26 -7.25 -6.26
CA ASP A 10 6.53 -6.03 -6.99
C ASP A 10 8.04 -5.85 -7.27
N ASP A 11 8.37 -5.33 -8.46
CA ASP A 11 9.75 -5.18 -8.91
C ASP A 11 10.53 -4.17 -8.05
N ASP A 12 9.89 -3.08 -7.58
CA ASP A 12 10.52 -2.09 -6.73
C ASP A 12 10.86 -2.69 -5.35
N LEU A 13 9.96 -3.52 -4.80
CA LEU A 13 10.22 -4.25 -3.56
C LEU A 13 11.36 -5.26 -3.73
N TYR A 14 11.44 -5.94 -4.87
CA TYR A 14 12.53 -6.85 -5.18
C TYR A 14 13.88 -6.14 -5.30
N ASP A 15 13.93 -5.00 -5.99
CA ASP A 15 15.14 -4.20 -6.16
C ASP A 15 15.60 -3.59 -4.84
N ALA A 16 14.67 -3.08 -4.02
CA ALA A 16 14.98 -2.62 -2.66
C ALA A 16 15.59 -3.74 -1.81
N ALA A 17 15.04 -4.96 -1.89
CA ALA A 17 15.57 -6.11 -1.17
C ALA A 17 16.95 -6.53 -1.63
N LYS A 18 17.24 -6.43 -2.94
CA LYS A 18 18.56 -6.72 -3.50
C LYS A 18 19.63 -5.77 -2.97
N VAL A 19 19.31 -4.47 -2.89
CA VAL A 19 20.23 -3.45 -2.34
C VAL A 19 20.46 -3.71 -0.85
N ALA A 20 19.40 -3.86 -0.06
CA ALA A 20 19.51 -4.07 1.38
C ALA A 20 20.19 -5.41 1.74
N GLY A 21 19.87 -6.47 1.02
CA GLY A 21 20.43 -7.81 1.24
C GLY A 21 21.93 -7.88 0.98
N SER A 22 22.43 -7.12 0.00
CA SER A 22 23.86 -7.09 -0.33
C SER A 22 24.72 -6.66 0.86
N ALA A 23 24.27 -5.68 1.65
CA ALA A 23 24.96 -5.22 2.85
C ALA A 23 25.03 -6.27 3.98
N ALA A 24 24.10 -7.22 3.99
CA ALA A 24 24.00 -8.29 4.99
C ALA A 24 24.36 -9.68 4.42
N SER A 25 24.94 -9.74 3.20
CA SER A 25 25.24 -10.99 2.49
C SER A 25 24.03 -11.92 2.32
N ARG A 26 22.86 -11.35 1.99
CA ARG A 26 21.61 -12.07 1.71
C ARG A 26 21.17 -11.85 0.26
N SER A 27 20.56 -12.85 -0.36
CA SER A 27 19.83 -12.68 -1.61
C SER A 27 18.57 -11.81 -1.41
N ALA A 28 18.01 -11.26 -2.49
CA ALA A 28 16.76 -10.49 -2.42
C ALA A 28 15.63 -11.30 -1.76
N ALA A 29 15.43 -12.56 -2.17
CA ALA A 29 14.42 -13.43 -1.57
C ALA A 29 14.65 -13.68 -0.06
N GLN A 30 15.91 -13.87 0.36
CA GLN A 30 16.26 -14.01 1.78
C GLN A 30 16.01 -12.73 2.57
N GLN A 31 16.30 -11.58 1.96
CA GLN A 31 16.08 -10.28 2.58
C GLN A 31 14.58 -9.97 2.73
N ILE A 32 13.76 -10.30 1.73
CA ILE A 32 12.29 -10.20 1.82
C ILE A 32 11.76 -11.10 2.93
N ALA A 33 12.19 -12.37 2.96
CA ALA A 33 11.79 -13.30 4.02
C ALA A 33 12.18 -12.78 5.42
N HIS A 34 13.34 -12.13 5.53
CA HIS A 34 13.79 -11.51 6.77
C HIS A 34 12.90 -10.33 7.19
N TRP A 35 12.54 -9.44 6.25
CA TRP A 35 11.60 -8.35 6.52
C TRP A 35 10.22 -8.86 6.92
N ALA A 36 9.70 -9.87 6.22
CA ALA A 36 8.40 -10.48 6.54
C ALA A 36 8.39 -11.07 7.96
N LEU A 37 9.49 -11.72 8.37
CA LEU A 37 9.63 -12.24 9.73
C LEU A 37 9.62 -11.11 10.77
N ILE A 38 10.39 -10.04 10.53
CA ILE A 38 10.40 -8.86 11.42
C ILE A 38 9.01 -8.22 11.48
N GLY A 39 8.35 -8.01 10.34
CA GLY A 39 7.00 -7.43 10.28
C GLY A 39 6.00 -8.24 11.11
N ARG A 40 5.98 -9.56 10.92
CA ARG A 40 5.15 -10.47 11.73
C ARG A 40 5.45 -10.36 13.22
N GLU A 41 6.71 -10.36 13.63
CA GLU A 41 7.06 -10.21 15.06
C GLU A 41 6.69 -8.82 15.60
N MET A 42 6.79 -7.77 14.78
CA MET A 42 6.35 -6.42 15.15
C MET A 42 4.84 -6.39 15.43
N GLU A 43 4.03 -7.00 14.56
CA GLU A 43 2.58 -7.14 14.75
C GLU A 43 2.23 -7.92 16.01
N LEU A 44 2.90 -9.06 16.24
CA LEU A 44 2.65 -9.93 17.39
C LEU A 44 3.08 -9.32 18.73
N SER A 45 4.06 -8.43 18.73
CA SER A 45 4.69 -7.95 19.96
C SER A 45 3.79 -7.09 20.85
N HIS A 46 2.59 -6.67 20.41
CA HIS A 46 1.68 -5.74 21.09
C HIS A 46 2.34 -4.43 21.62
N ARG A 47 3.60 -4.15 21.24
CA ARG A 47 4.42 -3.01 21.69
C ARG A 47 4.41 -1.85 20.71
N VAL A 48 4.03 -2.10 19.46
CA VAL A 48 3.49 -1.07 18.59
C VAL A 48 2.12 -0.76 19.18
N SER A 49 1.92 0.42 19.78
CA SER A 49 0.59 0.80 20.28
C SER A 49 -0.32 0.95 19.06
N ALA A 50 -0.99 -0.15 18.69
CA ALA A 50 -1.94 -0.20 17.58
C ALA A 50 -2.96 0.95 17.69
N ARG A 51 -3.23 1.40 18.92
CA ARG A 51 -4.02 2.58 19.21
C ARG A 51 -3.49 3.88 18.60
N ASP A 52 -2.21 4.21 18.75
CA ASP A 52 -1.68 5.49 18.25
C ASP A 52 -1.68 5.51 16.72
N ILE A 53 -1.38 4.37 16.10
CA ILE A 53 -1.48 4.20 14.65
C ILE A 53 -2.95 4.32 14.22
N ALA A 54 -3.87 3.62 14.89
CA ALA A 54 -5.30 3.68 14.58
C ALA A 54 -5.87 5.10 14.76
N ASP A 55 -5.42 5.85 15.77
CA ASP A 55 -5.82 7.24 15.98
C ASP A 55 -5.31 8.14 14.84
N VAL A 56 -4.10 7.92 14.31
CA VAL A 56 -3.62 8.61 13.10
C VAL A 56 -4.41 8.21 11.86
N LEU A 57 -4.65 6.92 11.64
CA LEU A 57 -5.43 6.42 10.50
C LEU A 57 -6.88 6.96 10.54
N ALA A 58 -7.44 7.17 11.72
CA ALA A 58 -8.75 7.77 11.93
C ALA A 58 -8.75 9.31 11.93
N GLY A 59 -7.61 9.96 11.70
CA GLY A 59 -7.48 11.42 11.70
C GLY A 59 -7.63 12.09 13.08
N LYS A 60 -7.51 11.33 14.18
CA LYS A 60 -7.65 11.77 15.57
C LYS A 60 -6.33 12.21 16.20
N ALA A 61 -5.20 11.82 15.62
CA ALA A 61 -3.85 12.18 16.05
C ALA A 61 -3.00 12.62 14.86
N ARG A 62 -1.90 13.34 15.12
CA ARG A 62 -0.98 13.78 14.07
C ARG A 62 0.02 12.66 13.75
N TYR A 63 0.27 12.46 12.46
CA TYR A 63 1.28 11.51 11.99
C TYR A 63 2.70 11.81 12.52
N ASP A 64 3.04 13.10 12.67
CA ASP A 64 4.36 13.52 13.17
C ASP A 64 4.58 13.22 14.67
N ASP A 65 3.52 12.89 15.40
CA ASP A 65 3.61 12.49 16.82
C ASP A 65 4.01 11.01 16.96
N LEU A 66 3.98 10.23 15.86
CA LEU A 66 4.41 8.84 15.85
C LEU A 66 5.94 8.73 15.81
N THR A 67 6.46 7.69 16.45
CA THR A 67 7.86 7.28 16.27
C THR A 67 8.12 6.87 14.80
N PRO A 68 9.37 6.93 14.30
CA PRO A 68 9.69 6.59 12.91
C PRO A 68 9.23 5.19 12.47
N HIS A 69 9.30 4.20 13.38
CA HIS A 69 8.81 2.85 13.09
C HIS A 69 7.29 2.78 12.98
N ARG A 70 6.55 3.53 13.80
CA ARG A 70 5.07 3.61 13.72
C ARG A 70 4.62 4.38 12.49
N GLN A 71 5.35 5.43 12.11
CA GLN A 71 5.13 6.15 10.87
C GLN A 71 5.26 5.23 9.65
N ALA A 72 6.25 4.34 9.64
CA ALA A 72 6.41 3.38 8.55
C ALA A 72 5.22 2.43 8.43
N VAL A 73 4.69 1.93 9.56
CA VAL A 73 3.48 1.10 9.57
C VAL A 73 2.27 1.90 9.10
N ALA A 74 2.06 3.13 9.59
CA ALA A 74 0.94 3.96 9.15
C ALA A 74 0.97 4.25 7.63
N ARG A 75 2.15 4.44 7.03
CA ARG A 75 2.28 4.60 5.57
C ARG A 75 1.89 3.33 4.82
N ALA A 76 2.30 2.16 5.29
CA ALA A 76 1.94 0.89 4.67
C ALA A 76 0.41 0.67 4.69
N GLU A 77 -0.23 0.93 5.84
CA GLU A 77 -1.69 0.86 6.00
C GLU A 77 -2.43 1.84 5.10
N TRP A 78 -1.92 3.08 4.95
CA TRP A 78 -2.51 4.03 4.01
C TRP A 78 -2.37 3.60 2.56
N THR A 79 -1.22 3.05 2.17
CA THR A 79 -1.04 2.50 0.81
C THR A 79 -2.11 1.45 0.52
N GLU A 80 -2.29 0.48 1.41
CA GLU A 80 -3.31 -0.56 1.25
C GLU A 80 -4.74 0.03 1.21
N GLN A 81 -5.07 0.95 2.12
CA GLN A 81 -6.40 1.59 2.12
C GLN A 81 -6.65 2.42 0.86
N ILE A 82 -5.65 3.12 0.34
CA ILE A 82 -5.76 3.90 -0.89
C ILE A 82 -5.93 2.98 -2.10
N GLU A 83 -5.17 1.89 -2.18
CA GLU A 83 -5.32 0.88 -3.25
C GLU A 83 -6.73 0.29 -3.22
N LEU A 84 -7.18 -0.21 -2.07
CA LEU A 84 -8.52 -0.75 -1.90
C LEU A 84 -9.62 0.27 -2.22
N ALA A 85 -9.46 1.51 -1.76
CA ALA A 85 -10.41 2.57 -2.05
C ALA A 85 -10.45 2.85 -3.55
N THR A 86 -9.28 3.00 -4.20
CA THR A 86 -9.17 3.32 -5.62
C THR A 86 -9.71 2.21 -6.51
N ASP A 87 -9.40 0.94 -6.19
CA ASP A 87 -9.92 -0.23 -6.90
C ASP A 87 -11.44 -0.37 -6.81
N SER A 88 -12.05 0.22 -5.78
CA SER A 88 -13.50 0.22 -5.58
C SER A 88 -14.24 1.38 -6.26
N LEU A 89 -13.53 2.35 -6.83
CA LEU A 89 -14.13 3.53 -7.46
C LEU A 89 -14.63 3.22 -8.88
N ASP A 90 -15.86 3.63 -9.15
CA ASP A 90 -16.47 3.62 -10.48
C ASP A 90 -17.21 4.96 -10.71
N PHE A 91 -16.42 6.00 -11.00
CA PHE A 91 -16.93 7.34 -11.20
C PHE A 91 -17.78 7.48 -12.47
N GLU A 92 -17.52 6.67 -13.50
CA GLU A 92 -18.35 6.65 -14.73
C GLU A 92 -19.78 6.23 -14.38
N SER A 93 -19.93 5.12 -13.65
CA SER A 93 -21.24 4.62 -13.21
C SER A 93 -21.94 5.62 -12.28
N GLU A 94 -21.22 6.19 -11.32
CA GLU A 94 -21.74 7.20 -10.39
C GLU A 94 -22.27 8.43 -11.14
N PHE A 95 -21.46 9.04 -12.01
CA PHE A 95 -21.83 10.27 -12.72
C PHE A 95 -22.93 10.02 -13.73
N THR A 96 -22.94 8.86 -14.40
CA THR A 96 -24.03 8.46 -15.29
C THR A 96 -25.36 8.33 -14.55
N ALA A 97 -25.36 7.69 -13.37
CA ALA A 97 -26.56 7.56 -12.55
C ALA A 97 -27.09 8.91 -12.06
N GLU A 98 -26.20 9.89 -11.83
CA GLU A 98 -26.55 11.26 -11.45
C GLU A 98 -26.91 12.18 -12.63
N GLY A 99 -26.76 11.72 -13.88
CA GLY A 99 -26.95 12.54 -15.07
C GLY A 99 -25.93 13.69 -15.18
N ARG A 100 -24.74 13.51 -14.59
CA ARG A 100 -23.66 14.50 -14.60
C ARG A 100 -22.74 14.22 -15.77
N SER A 101 -22.55 15.22 -16.62
CA SER A 101 -21.50 15.18 -17.65
C SER A 101 -20.12 15.18 -17.01
N TYR A 102 -19.22 14.34 -17.52
CA TYR A 102 -17.81 14.29 -17.11
C TYR A 102 -16.90 14.24 -18.34
N VAL A 103 -15.61 14.35 -18.08
CA VAL A 103 -14.56 14.32 -19.10
C VAL A 103 -13.52 13.32 -18.62
N GLU A 104 -13.06 12.45 -19.52
CA GLU A 104 -12.06 11.43 -19.24
C GLU A 104 -10.89 11.52 -20.23
N SER A 105 -9.76 10.91 -19.88
CA SER A 105 -8.63 10.74 -20.79
C SER A 105 -8.52 9.29 -21.24
N ASP A 106 -8.32 9.09 -22.53
CA ASP A 106 -8.00 7.77 -23.09
C ASP A 106 -6.56 7.34 -22.76
N GLU A 107 -6.19 6.13 -23.19
CA GLU A 107 -4.84 5.56 -23.00
C GLU A 107 -3.72 6.33 -23.70
N HIS A 108 -4.06 7.25 -24.60
CA HIS A 108 -3.13 8.14 -25.30
C HIS A 108 -3.11 9.56 -24.71
N GLY A 109 -3.91 9.82 -23.67
CA GLY A 109 -4.05 11.12 -23.03
C GLY A 109 -4.95 12.11 -23.79
N ASN A 110 -5.72 11.65 -24.79
CA ASN A 110 -6.73 12.49 -25.43
C ASN A 110 -7.92 12.63 -24.49
N VAL A 111 -8.47 13.84 -24.44
CA VAL A 111 -9.55 14.20 -23.53
C VAL A 111 -10.89 14.07 -24.27
N GLU A 112 -11.78 13.20 -23.79
CA GLU A 112 -13.11 12.95 -24.36
C GLU A 112 -14.23 13.36 -23.40
N TRP A 113 -15.32 13.89 -23.96
CA TRP A 113 -16.54 14.19 -23.20
C TRP A 113 -17.41 12.94 -23.06
N SER A 114 -17.97 12.71 -21.87
CA SER A 114 -19.02 11.71 -21.67
C SER A 114 -20.19 12.04 -22.60
N LYS A 115 -20.41 11.23 -23.63
CA LYS A 115 -21.51 11.44 -24.56
C LYS A 115 -22.81 11.16 -23.81
N ASP A 116 -23.78 12.08 -23.87
CA ASP A 116 -25.17 11.80 -23.49
C ASP A 116 -25.61 10.54 -24.26
N ARG A 117 -25.84 9.43 -23.55
CA ARG A 117 -26.24 8.15 -24.14
C ARG A 117 -27.75 7.98 -24.14
#